data_AF-A0A0C5EM29-F1
#
_entry.id   AF-A0A0C5EM29-F1
#
_cell.length_a   1.000
_cell.length_b   1.000
_cell.length_c   1.000
_cell.angle_alpha   90.00
_cell.angle_beta   90.00
_cell.angle_gamma   90.00
#
_symmetry.space_group_name_H-M   'P 1'
#
loop_
_entity.id
_entity.type
_entity.pdbx_description
1 polymer ?
#
loop_
_entity_poly.entity_id
_entity_poly.type
_entity_poly.pdbx_seq_one_letter_code
_entity_poly.pdbx_strand_id
1 'polypeptide(L)'
;MYIAFKHLHILTAVLSILMTGIWSLLAWKGDATGSRGMNSRAKAIYISHRAVAGLVAITGLAITFIGPWRTMIFPYVGLVVFVFHGIAATVSKRTFTKQDQTAIRRIALIAQIALILLVTYAMRVKNF
;
A
#
# COMPACT_ATOMS: atom_id res chain seq x y z
N MET A 1 -15.59 12.36 -18.17
CA MET A 1 -15.19 11.07 -17.54
C MET A 1 -13.86 11.16 -16.79
N TYR A 2 -12.78 11.64 -17.43
CA TYR A 2 -11.45 11.72 -16.80
C TYR A 2 -11.41 12.41 -15.41
N ILE A 3 -12.14 13.53 -15.24
CA ILE A 3 -12.18 14.27 -13.96
C ILE A 3 -12.75 13.40 -12.82
N ALA A 4 -13.82 12.64 -13.06
CA ALA A 4 -14.41 11.76 -12.04
C ALA A 4 -13.43 10.65 -11.62
N PHE A 5 -12.77 10.01 -12.59
CA PHE A 5 -11.74 9.01 -12.30
C PHE A 5 -10.54 9.59 -11.55
N LYS A 6 -10.13 10.82 -11.85
CA LYS A 6 -9.07 11.52 -11.11
C LYS A 6 -9.44 11.72 -9.63
N HIS A 7 -10.65 12.20 -9.34
CA HIS A 7 -11.10 12.37 -7.95
C HIS A 7 -11.23 11.04 -7.22
N LEU A 8 -11.75 10.00 -7.88
CA LEU A 8 -11.83 8.65 -7.33
C LEU A 8 -10.44 8.08 -7.03
N HIS A 9 -9.46 8.29 -7.92
CA HIS A 9 -8.08 7.87 -7.70
C HIS A 9 -7.47 8.58 -6.49
N ILE A 10 -7.66 9.90 -6.35
CA ILE A 10 -7.17 10.66 -5.19
C ILE A 10 -7.80 10.15 -3.90
N LEU A 11 -9.13 9.94 -3.88
CA LEU A 11 -9.83 9.41 -2.71
C LEU A 11 -9.30 8.05 -2.30
N THR A 12 -9.19 7.11 -3.24
CA THR A 12 -8.68 5.76 -2.97
C THR A 12 -7.22 5.80 -2.52
N ALA A 13 -6.40 6.69 -3.10
CA ALA A 13 -4.99 6.87 -2.71
C ALA A 13 -4.87 7.34 -1.26
N VAL A 14 -5.61 8.38 -0.86
CA VAL A 14 -5.64 8.87 0.52
C VAL A 14 -6.11 7.77 1.48
N LEU A 15 -7.18 7.05 1.13
CA LEU A 15 -7.67 5.95 1.95
C LEU A 15 -6.63 4.82 2.08
N SER A 16 -5.87 4.53 1.02
CA SER A 16 -4.80 3.52 1.05
C SER A 16 -3.66 3.92 1.96
N ILE A 17 -3.29 5.21 1.99
CA ILE A 17 -2.28 5.74 2.91
C ILE A 17 -2.75 5.55 4.36
N LEU A 18 -3.99 5.95 4.66
CA LEU A 18 -4.58 5.78 5.99
C LEU A 18 -4.60 4.31 6.41
N MET A 19 -5.08 3.42 5.54
CA MET A 19 -5.13 1.98 5.83
C MET A 19 -3.74 1.35 5.97
N THR A 20 -2.74 1.81 5.21
CA THR A 20 -1.34 1.39 5.37
C THR A 20 -0.82 1.80 6.75
N GLY A 21 -1.14 3.02 7.20
CA GLY A 21 -0.79 3.49 8.54
C GLY A 21 -1.46 2.66 9.64
N ILE A 22 -2.76 2.43 9.55
CA ILE A 22 -3.53 1.60 10.51
C ILE A 22 -2.95 0.18 10.59
N TRP A 23 -2.70 -0.46 9.43
CA TRP A 23 -2.09 -1.78 9.38
C TRP A 23 -0.68 -1.76 9.98
N SER A 24 0.13 -0.75 9.67
CA SER A 24 1.50 -0.63 10.18
C SER A 24 1.54 -0.47 11.69
N LEU A 25 0.69 0.37 12.26
CA LEU A 25 0.59 0.54 13.72
C LEU A 25 0.20 -0.77 14.42
N LEU A 26 -0.76 -1.49 13.85
CA LEU A 26 -1.21 -2.78 14.39
C LEU A 26 -0.11 -3.85 14.27
N ALA A 27 0.47 -4.00 13.09
CA ALA A 27 1.48 -5.01 12.78
C ALA A 27 2.85 -4.69 13.39
N TRP A 28 3.10 -3.45 13.82
CA TRP A 28 4.37 -3.06 14.45
C TRP A 28 4.66 -3.90 15.70
N LYS A 29 3.65 -3.98 16.57
CA LYS A 29 3.72 -4.80 17.78
C LYS A 29 3.53 -6.29 17.47
N GLY A 30 2.83 -6.61 16.38
CA GLY A 30 2.51 -8.00 16.02
C GLY A 30 1.67 -8.68 17.10
N ASP A 31 1.45 -9.99 16.96
CA ASP A 31 0.85 -10.74 18.06
C ASP A 31 1.92 -11.09 19.10
N ALA A 32 2.04 -10.25 20.12
CA ALA A 32 2.98 -10.44 21.22
C ALA A 32 2.68 -11.71 22.04
N THR A 33 1.46 -12.25 21.96
CA THR A 33 1.04 -13.40 22.78
C THR A 33 1.39 -14.76 22.17
N GLY A 34 1.97 -14.79 20.96
CA GLY A 34 2.37 -16.05 20.32
C GLY A 34 1.19 -16.94 19.93
N SER A 35 -0.01 -16.37 19.78
CA SER A 35 -1.20 -17.14 19.41
C SER A 35 -1.00 -17.80 18.03
N ARG A 36 -1.60 -18.98 17.81
CA ARG A 36 -1.44 -19.78 16.58
C ARG A 36 -1.97 -19.09 15.31
N GLY A 37 -2.56 -17.91 15.39
CA GLY A 37 -3.10 -17.21 14.23
C GLY A 37 -3.44 -15.75 14.48
N MET A 38 -3.47 -14.97 13.40
CA MET A 38 -3.88 -13.58 13.46
C MET A 38 -5.35 -13.46 13.89
N ASN A 39 -5.61 -12.65 14.93
CA ASN A 39 -6.99 -12.41 15.39
C ASN A 39 -7.89 -11.82 14.28
N SER A 40 -9.21 -12.00 14.43
CA SER A 40 -10.20 -11.62 13.41
C SER A 40 -10.14 -10.15 13.03
N ARG A 41 -9.92 -9.27 14.01
CA ARG A 41 -9.79 -7.81 13.81
C ARG A 41 -8.58 -7.47 12.96
N ALA A 42 -7.41 -8.02 13.26
CA ALA A 42 -6.19 -7.80 12.49
C ALA A 42 -6.30 -8.37 11.08
N LYS A 43 -6.96 -9.51 10.92
CA LYS A 43 -7.29 -10.08 9.61
C LYS A 43 -8.19 -9.16 8.79
N ALA A 44 -9.25 -8.63 9.38
CA ALA A 44 -10.14 -7.68 8.72
C ALA A 44 -9.39 -6.41 8.29
N ILE A 45 -8.58 -5.82 9.18
CA ILE A 45 -7.77 -4.62 8.86
C ILE A 45 -6.81 -4.89 7.71
N TYR A 46 -6.12 -6.04 7.71
CA TYR A 46 -5.24 -6.43 6.60
C TYR A 46 -5.99 -6.55 5.28
N ILE A 47 -7.16 -7.21 5.28
CA ILE A 47 -7.97 -7.40 4.06
C ILE A 47 -8.45 -6.05 3.53
N SER A 48 -8.99 -5.19 4.39
CA SER A 48 -9.43 -3.84 4.01
C SER A 48 -8.27 -3.02 3.43
N HIS A 49 -7.10 -3.07 4.07
CA HIS A 49 -5.89 -2.43 3.58
C HIS A 49 -5.52 -2.93 2.17
N ARG A 50 -5.53 -4.25 1.92
CA ARG A 50 -5.21 -4.81 0.60
C ARG A 50 -6.27 -4.45 -0.45
N ALA A 51 -7.55 -4.46 -0.09
CA ALA A 51 -8.64 -4.11 -0.98
C ALA A 51 -8.53 -2.66 -1.45
N VAL A 52 -8.32 -1.73 -0.52
CA VAL A 52 -8.15 -0.31 -0.85
C VAL A 52 -6.91 -0.08 -1.69
N ALA A 53 -5.76 -0.70 -1.37
CA ALA A 53 -4.56 -0.60 -2.19
C ALA A 53 -4.80 -1.11 -3.62
N GLY A 54 -5.56 -2.20 -3.78
CA GLY A 54 -5.97 -2.70 -5.09
C GLY A 54 -6.83 -1.70 -5.87
N LEU A 55 -7.78 -1.02 -5.19
CA LEU A 55 -8.58 0.04 -5.81
C LEU A 55 -7.72 1.21 -6.28
N VAL A 56 -6.65 1.57 -5.56
CA VAL A 56 -5.69 2.59 -6.02
C VAL A 56 -5.01 2.17 -7.31
N ALA A 57 -4.56 0.92 -7.42
CA ALA A 57 -3.92 0.42 -8.63
C ALA A 57 -4.89 0.43 -9.82
N ILE A 58 -6.12 -0.05 -9.63
CA ILE A 58 -7.15 -0.10 -10.69
C ILE A 58 -7.50 1.32 -11.16
N THR A 59 -7.77 2.24 -10.22
CA THR A 59 -8.10 3.63 -10.56
C THR A 59 -6.92 4.37 -11.18
N GLY A 60 -5.70 4.07 -10.73
CA GLY A 60 -4.44 4.58 -11.30
C GLY A 60 -4.23 4.15 -12.75
N LEU A 61 -4.47 2.87 -13.04
CA LEU A 61 -4.47 2.36 -14.42
C LEU A 61 -5.56 3.02 -15.26
N ALA A 62 -6.77 3.16 -14.72
CA ALA A 62 -7.88 3.80 -15.42
C ALA A 62 -7.53 5.24 -15.82
N ILE A 63 -7.01 6.07 -14.91
CA ILE A 63 -6.60 7.44 -15.25
C ILE A 63 -5.43 7.46 -16.24
N THR A 64 -4.54 6.46 -16.19
CA THR A 64 -3.39 6.36 -17.11
C THR A 64 -3.83 6.19 -18.55
N PHE A 65 -4.79 5.30 -18.79
CA PHE A 65 -5.26 4.97 -20.14
C PHE A 65 -6.37 5.89 -20.66
N ILE A 66 -7.20 6.45 -19.78
CA ILE A 66 -8.27 7.38 -20.16
C ILE A 66 -7.74 8.82 -20.29
N GLY A 67 -6.68 9.16 -19.54
CA GLY A 67 -6.04 10.47 -19.55
C GLY A 67 -4.83 10.57 -20.50
N PRO A 68 -4.16 11.73 -20.54
CA PRO A 68 -3.00 11.99 -21.39
C PRO A 68 -1.69 11.37 -20.87
N TRP A 69 -1.75 10.40 -19.95
CA TRP A 69 -0.60 9.96 -19.15
C TRP A 69 0.06 8.68 -19.65
N ARG A 70 -0.55 7.98 -20.60
CA ARG A 70 -0.06 6.69 -21.12
C ARG A 70 1.38 6.75 -21.63
N THR A 71 1.81 7.87 -22.20
CA THR A 71 3.17 8.03 -22.74
C THR A 71 4.19 8.46 -21.68
N MET A 72 3.74 8.81 -20.47
CA MET A 72 4.62 9.25 -19.39
C MET A 72 5.12 8.05 -18.57
N ILE A 73 6.32 8.14 -18.01
CA ILE A 73 6.93 7.04 -17.26
C ILE A 73 6.35 6.87 -15.85
N PHE A 74 5.88 7.97 -15.23
CA PHE A 74 5.45 7.98 -13.82
C PHE A 74 4.34 6.98 -13.44
N PRO A 75 3.31 6.71 -14.27
CA PRO A 75 2.26 5.76 -13.88
C PRO A 75 2.80 4.34 -13.78
N TYR A 76 3.78 4.00 -14.62
CA TYR A 76 4.45 2.70 -14.62
C TYR A 76 5.37 2.55 -13.40
N VAL A 77 6.08 3.62 -13.01
CA VAL A 77 6.83 3.65 -11.75
C VAL A 77 5.89 3.43 -10.56
N GLY A 78 4.73 4.11 -10.54
CA GLY A 78 3.70 3.90 -9.54
C GLY A 78 3.22 2.44 -9.45
N LEU A 79 3.07 1.77 -10.60
CA LEU A 79 2.69 0.35 -10.66
C LEU A 79 3.77 -0.57 -10.08
N VAL A 80 5.04 -0.33 -10.41
CA VAL A 80 6.18 -1.08 -9.84
C VAL A 80 6.21 -0.91 -8.32
N VAL A 81 6.03 0.31 -7.83
CA VAL A 81 5.99 0.59 -6.40
C VAL A 81 4.79 -0.09 -5.72
N PHE A 82 3.62 -0.11 -6.37
CA PHE A 82 2.46 -0.85 -5.87
C PHE A 82 2.75 -2.35 -5.69
N VAL A 83 3.48 -2.97 -6.62
CA VAL A 83 3.90 -4.38 -6.50
C VAL A 83 4.77 -4.58 -5.26
N PHE A 84 5.82 -3.77 -5.09
CA PHE A 84 6.71 -3.87 -3.92
C PHE A 84 5.99 -3.58 -2.60
N HIS A 85 5.07 -2.61 -2.59
CA HIS A 85 4.20 -2.34 -1.44
C HIS A 85 3.37 -3.58 -1.08
N GLY A 86 2.81 -4.28 -2.09
CA GLY A 86 2.04 -5.49 -1.86
C GLY A 86 2.85 -6.70 -1.39
N ILE A 87 4.09 -6.86 -1.89
CA ILE A 87 5.04 -7.87 -1.38
C ILE A 87 5.34 -7.58 0.09
N ALA A 88 5.71 -6.34 0.42
CA ALA A 88 6.02 -5.93 1.78
C ALA A 88 4.81 -6.10 2.74
N ALA A 89 3.60 -5.75 2.28
CA ALA A 89 2.37 -6.03 3.02
C ALA A 89 2.17 -7.53 3.29
N THR A 90 2.43 -8.38 2.29
CA THR A 90 2.33 -9.84 2.43
C THR A 90 3.37 -10.40 3.41
N VAL A 91 4.61 -9.92 3.33
CA VAL A 91 5.67 -10.28 4.29
C VAL A 91 5.23 -9.90 5.70
N SER A 92 4.78 -8.66 5.93
CA SER A 92 4.35 -8.21 7.26
C SER A 92 3.20 -9.03 7.86
N LYS A 93 2.29 -9.54 7.02
CA LYS A 93 1.22 -10.47 7.42
C LYS A 93 1.77 -11.84 7.77
N ARG A 94 2.67 -12.40 6.95
CA ARG A 94 3.26 -13.73 7.17
C ARG A 94 4.12 -13.80 8.43
N THR A 95 4.71 -12.67 8.82
CA THR A 95 5.55 -12.54 10.02
C THR A 95 4.80 -11.97 11.23
N PHE A 96 3.49 -11.77 11.12
CA PHE A 96 2.67 -11.11 12.14
C PHE A 96 2.69 -11.81 13.51
N THR A 97 2.60 -13.14 13.52
CA THR A 97 2.59 -13.98 14.73
C THR A 97 3.95 -14.59 15.06
N LYS A 98 4.98 -14.34 14.25
CA LYS A 98 6.31 -14.93 14.39
C LYS A 98 7.23 -13.99 15.15
N GLN A 99 7.44 -14.26 16.44
CA GLN A 99 8.25 -13.40 17.31
C GLN A 99 9.71 -13.31 16.85
N ASP A 100 10.28 -14.42 16.39
CA ASP A 100 11.63 -14.53 15.80
C ASP A 100 11.80 -13.69 14.52
N GLN A 101 10.70 -13.37 13.82
CA GLN A 101 10.70 -12.60 12.57
C GLN A 101 10.26 -11.14 12.76
N THR A 102 10.33 -10.61 13.98
CA THR A 102 9.94 -9.23 14.30
C THR A 102 10.74 -8.20 13.49
N ALA A 103 12.05 -8.41 13.31
CA ALA A 103 12.89 -7.50 12.51
C ALA A 103 12.43 -7.45 11.04
N ILE A 104 12.21 -8.62 10.44
CA ILE A 104 11.71 -8.75 9.06
C ILE A 104 10.36 -8.05 8.91
N ARG A 105 9.46 -8.24 9.88
CA ARG A 105 8.15 -7.55 9.91
C ARG A 105 8.33 -6.04 9.89
N ARG A 106 9.15 -5.48 10.78
CA ARG A 106 9.37 -4.04 10.88
C ARG A 106 10.00 -3.47 9.61
N ILE A 107 10.98 -4.15 9.02
CA ILE A 107 11.58 -3.76 7.73
C ILE A 107 10.50 -3.70 6.65
N ALA A 108 9.63 -4.71 6.57
CA ALA A 108 8.55 -4.73 5.59
C ALA A 108 7.50 -3.62 5.82
N LEU A 109 7.24 -3.22 7.06
CA LEU A 109 6.36 -2.09 7.37
C LEU A 109 7.01 -0.75 6.99
N ILE A 110 8.29 -0.56 7.32
CA ILE A 110 9.06 0.62 6.93
C ILE A 110 9.13 0.74 5.41
N ALA A 111 9.37 -0.37 4.71
CA ALA A 111 9.39 -0.41 3.24
C ALA A 111 8.04 0.04 2.64
N GLN A 112 6.90 -0.38 3.18
CA GLN A 112 5.58 0.09 2.72
C GLN A 112 5.44 1.61 2.83
N ILE A 113 5.84 2.18 3.98
CA ILE A 113 5.77 3.62 4.22
C ILE A 113 6.73 4.36 3.29
N ALA A 114 7.98 3.90 3.19
CA ALA A 114 9.00 4.49 2.33
C ALA A 114 8.58 4.50 0.84
N LEU A 115 7.97 3.41 0.37
CA LEU A 115 7.46 3.29 -0.99
C LEU A 115 6.32 4.27 -1.29
N ILE A 116 5.39 4.46 -0.34
CA ILE A 116 4.32 5.48 -0.46
C ILE A 116 4.92 6.88 -0.52
N LEU A 117 5.87 7.18 0.36
CA LEU A 117 6.56 8.48 0.38
C LEU A 117 7.34 8.72 -0.92
N LEU A 118 8.02 7.69 -1.42
CA LEU A 118 8.76 7.74 -2.68
C LEU A 118 7.84 8.08 -3.86
N VAL A 119 6.70 7.39 -4.00
CA VAL A 119 5.74 7.68 -5.08
C VAL A 119 5.14 9.08 -4.93
N THR A 120 4.77 9.46 -3.71
CA THR A 120 4.22 10.80 -3.44
C THR A 120 5.21 11.89 -3.78
N TYR A 121 6.49 11.71 -3.42
CA TYR A 121 7.57 12.62 -3.76
C TYR A 121 7.84 12.65 -5.27
N ALA A 122 7.96 11.50 -5.92
CA ALA A 122 8.19 11.40 -7.35
C ALA A 122 7.07 12.07 -8.17
N MET A 123 5.81 11.97 -7.73
CA MET A 123 4.69 12.66 -8.36
C MET A 123 4.70 14.19 -8.10
N ARG A 124 5.25 14.64 -6.97
CA ARG A 124 5.34 16.07 -6.62
C ARG A 124 6.46 16.75 -7.39
N VAL A 125 7.62 16.10 -7.49
CA VAL A 125 8.76 16.58 -8.29
C VAL A 125 8.47 16.26 -9.75
N LYS A 126 7.42 16.90 -10.30
CA LYS A 126 7.15 16.92 -11.74
C LYS A 126 8.40 17.42 -12.45
N ASN A 127 9.14 16.53 -13.11
CA ASN A 127 10.18 16.81 -14.11
C ASN A 127 10.67 15.50 -14.78
N PHE A 128 9.74 14.62 -15.21
CA PHE A 128 10.01 13.55 -16.18
C PHE A 128 8.76 13.28 -17.02
#